data_AF-A7SS83-F1
#
_entry.id   AF-A7SS83-F1
#
_cell.length_a   1.000
_cell.length_b   1.000
_cell.length_c   1.000
_cell.angle_alpha   90.00
_cell.angle_beta   90.00
_cell.angle_gamma   90.00
#
_symmetry.space_group_name_H-M   'P 1'
#
loop_
_entity.id
_entity.type
_entity.pdbx_description
1 polymer ?
#
loop_
_entity_poly.entity_id
_entity_poly.type
_entity_poly.pdbx_seq_one_letter_code
_entity_poly.pdbx_strand_id
1 'polypeptide(L)'
;IITKAVCTGLVSLVAILGNILVISAVFHVKRMRTVTNYLIVNLAVAELLYILVAMPPFFVEIFSLYNWCMSTYTRGVYFCKIVNFGQYLLVPVSVLTLACIAADRFFAIVVPLKRVLTKRVFYWLVPGIWVVSAGLAAPVLYAYRVVEWGGHLMCSEEWGEGGIAQHASRIYTSMLFVVAYCVPFAVMATMYTVICRKLWLRKVPGSQSAKKSSKAVESRKKVVKMLITVFVVFVACWLPVQVLALM
;
A
#
# COMPACT_ATOMS: atom_id res chain seq x y z
N ILE A 1 -13.40 -0.63 24.43
CA ILE A 1 -14.17 0.01 23.33
C ILE A 1 -13.69 1.44 23.08
N ILE A 2 -13.83 2.35 24.06
CA ILE A 2 -13.49 3.78 23.91
C ILE A 2 -12.07 4.02 23.38
N THR A 3 -11.05 3.42 24.00
CA THR A 3 -9.65 3.58 23.55
C THR A 3 -9.43 3.13 22.09
N LYS A 4 -9.97 1.96 21.71
CA LYS A 4 -9.88 1.44 20.33
C LYS A 4 -10.56 2.39 19.34
N ALA A 5 -11.75 2.88 19.67
CA ALA A 5 -12.52 3.81 18.84
C ALA A 5 -11.78 5.14 18.64
N VAL A 6 -11.27 5.72 19.74
CA VAL A 6 -10.51 6.99 19.70
C VAL A 6 -9.22 6.84 18.89
N CYS A 7 -8.43 5.79 19.14
CA CYS A 7 -7.20 5.56 18.39
C CYS A 7 -7.46 5.36 16.88
N THR A 8 -8.45 4.53 16.52
CA THR A 8 -8.81 4.26 15.12
C THR A 8 -9.31 5.53 14.42
N GLY A 9 -10.15 6.33 15.11
CA GLY A 9 -10.63 7.61 14.60
C GLY A 9 -9.51 8.62 14.38
N LEU A 10 -8.58 8.74 15.33
CA LEU A 10 -7.42 9.65 15.20
C LEU A 10 -6.49 9.23 14.05
N VAL A 11 -6.18 7.94 13.93
CA VAL A 11 -5.35 7.42 12.83
C VAL A 11 -6.02 7.72 11.48
N SER A 12 -7.32 7.46 11.38
CA SER A 12 -8.10 7.75 10.16
C SER A 12 -8.07 9.24 9.82
N LEU A 13 -8.29 10.11 10.80
CA LEU A 13 -8.31 11.56 10.59
C LEU A 13 -6.95 12.07 10.11
N VAL A 14 -5.87 11.68 10.78
CA VAL A 14 -4.51 12.06 10.40
C VAL A 14 -4.18 11.55 8.99
N ALA A 15 -4.54 10.31 8.67
CA ALA A 15 -4.29 9.72 7.36
C ALA A 15 -5.10 10.42 6.26
N ILE A 16 -6.37 10.76 6.50
CA ILE A 16 -7.20 11.52 5.55
C ILE A 16 -6.60 12.90 5.30
N LEU A 17 -6.35 13.68 6.37
CA LEU A 17 -5.81 15.03 6.25
C LEU A 17 -4.44 15.03 5.57
N GLY A 18 -3.56 14.10 5.94
CA GLY A 18 -2.23 13.96 5.36
C GLY A 18 -2.27 13.65 3.87
N ASN A 19 -3.09 12.68 3.45
CA ASN A 19 -3.19 12.31 2.04
C ASN A 19 -3.88 13.39 1.19
N ILE A 20 -4.91 14.06 1.72
CA ILE A 20 -5.53 15.22 1.04
C ILE A 20 -4.50 16.35 0.87
N LEU A 21 -3.70 16.63 1.90
CA LEU A 21 -2.64 17.64 1.83
C LEU A 21 -1.60 17.29 0.76
N VAL A 22 -1.19 16.02 0.66
CA VAL A 22 -0.26 15.56 -0.38
C VAL A 22 -0.83 15.80 -1.78
N ILE A 23 -2.09 15.42 -2.01
CA ILE A 23 -2.78 15.64 -3.29
C ILE A 23 -2.83 17.15 -3.59
N SER A 24 -3.33 17.95 -2.64
CA SER A 24 -3.41 19.41 -2.75
C SER A 24 -2.07 20.04 -3.07
N ALA A 25 -1.00 19.69 -2.35
CA ALA A 25 0.33 20.23 -2.55
C ALA A 25 0.85 20.00 -3.99
N VAL A 26 0.66 18.80 -4.54
CA VAL A 26 1.10 18.49 -5.92
C VAL A 26 0.33 19.29 -6.96
N PHE A 27 -0.98 19.47 -6.78
CA PHE A 27 -1.81 20.20 -7.74
C PHE A 27 -1.67 21.72 -7.61
N HIS A 28 -1.53 22.29 -6.41
CA HIS A 28 -1.38 23.73 -6.20
C HIS A 28 0.04 24.23 -6.50
N VAL A 29 1.08 23.45 -6.18
CA VAL A 29 2.47 23.87 -6.40
C VAL A 29 2.95 23.42 -7.78
N LYS A 30 2.97 24.34 -8.76
CA LYS A 30 3.39 24.05 -10.15
C LYS A 30 4.74 23.30 -10.24
N ARG A 31 5.70 23.66 -9.38
CA ARG A 31 7.03 23.01 -9.33
C ARG A 31 6.97 21.53 -8.94
N MET A 32 5.92 21.09 -8.24
CA MET A 32 5.75 19.70 -7.81
C MET A 32 5.05 18.83 -8.87
N ARG A 33 4.65 19.36 -10.03
CA ARG A 33 3.97 18.60 -11.09
C ARG A 33 4.95 17.75 -11.91
N THR A 34 5.54 16.75 -11.26
CA THR A 34 6.48 15.79 -11.86
C THR A 34 5.90 14.39 -11.86
N VAL A 35 6.40 13.52 -12.75
CA VAL A 35 5.89 12.14 -12.89
C VAL A 35 6.00 11.36 -11.57
N THR A 36 7.11 11.49 -10.83
CA THR A 36 7.25 10.85 -9.52
C THR A 36 6.22 11.36 -8.51
N ASN A 37 5.93 12.68 -8.52
CA ASN A 37 4.94 13.24 -7.60
C ASN A 37 3.51 12.84 -7.97
N TYR A 38 3.23 12.55 -9.25
CA TYR A 38 1.95 11.94 -9.63
C TYR A 38 1.84 10.47 -9.16
N LEU A 39 2.95 9.72 -9.04
CA LEU A 39 2.93 8.42 -8.34
C LEU A 39 2.66 8.60 -6.83
N ILE A 40 3.19 9.66 -6.21
CA ILE A 40 2.86 9.99 -4.81
C ILE A 40 1.36 10.32 -4.67
N VAL A 41 0.76 10.99 -5.64
CA VAL A 41 -0.71 11.20 -5.70
C VAL A 41 -1.46 9.88 -5.85
N ASN A 42 -1.01 8.97 -6.73
CA ASN A 42 -1.61 7.63 -6.85
C ASN A 42 -1.59 6.87 -5.52
N LEU A 43 -0.45 6.92 -4.81
CA LEU A 43 -0.32 6.36 -3.47
C LEU A 43 -1.33 7.01 -2.50
N ALA A 44 -1.40 8.35 -2.45
CA ALA A 44 -2.34 9.04 -1.57
C ALA A 44 -3.81 8.71 -1.87
N VAL A 45 -4.17 8.53 -3.14
CA VAL A 45 -5.51 8.07 -3.55
C VAL A 45 -5.77 6.63 -3.07
N ALA A 46 -4.81 5.73 -3.22
CA ALA A 46 -4.93 4.35 -2.73
C ALA A 46 -5.10 4.30 -1.21
N GLU A 47 -4.33 5.09 -0.45
CA GLU A 47 -4.45 5.19 1.01
C GLU A 47 -5.82 5.77 1.44
N LEU A 48 -6.33 6.81 0.77
CA LEU A 48 -7.67 7.36 1.04
C LEU A 48 -8.76 6.32 0.79
N LEU A 49 -8.69 5.61 -0.33
CA LEU A 49 -9.62 4.52 -0.64
C LEU A 49 -9.50 3.39 0.39
N TYR A 50 -8.28 3.08 0.85
CA TYR A 50 -8.06 2.02 1.83
C TYR A 50 -8.71 2.37 3.16
N ILE A 51 -8.58 3.62 3.62
CA ILE A 51 -9.27 4.11 4.83
C ILE A 51 -10.79 3.95 4.69
N LEU A 52 -11.36 4.34 3.54
CA LEU A 52 -12.80 4.22 3.29
C LEU A 52 -13.30 2.77 3.36
N VAL A 53 -12.48 1.82 2.92
CA VAL A 53 -12.86 0.40 2.88
C VAL A 53 -12.53 -0.33 4.19
N ALA A 54 -11.38 -0.05 4.80
CA ALA A 54 -10.89 -0.77 5.98
C ALA A 54 -11.53 -0.28 7.29
N MET A 55 -11.86 1.01 7.41
CA MET A 55 -12.38 1.55 8.67
C MET A 55 -13.79 1.06 9.06
N PRO A 56 -14.76 0.90 8.13
CA PRO A 56 -16.07 0.40 8.51
C PRO A 56 -16.03 -0.97 9.23
N PRO A 57 -15.32 -2.01 8.74
CA PRO A 57 -15.13 -3.26 9.50
C PRO A 57 -14.57 -3.07 10.92
N PHE A 58 -13.56 -2.22 11.10
CA PHE A 58 -12.99 -1.97 12.44
C PHE A 58 -14.03 -1.37 13.39
N PHE A 59 -14.83 -0.42 12.94
CA PHE A 59 -15.90 0.14 13.78
C PHE A 59 -17.02 -0.85 14.05
N VAL A 60 -17.32 -1.74 13.10
CA VAL A 60 -18.30 -2.81 13.27
C VAL A 60 -17.85 -3.78 14.36
N GLU A 61 -16.58 -4.16 14.39
CA GLU A 61 -16.01 -4.97 15.46
C GLU A 61 -16.03 -4.23 16.80
N ILE A 62 -15.54 -2.98 16.84
CA ILE A 62 -15.41 -2.19 18.07
C ILE A 62 -16.77 -1.95 18.75
N PHE A 63 -17.82 -1.69 17.96
CA PHE A 63 -19.16 -1.39 18.46
C PHE A 63 -20.12 -2.57 18.37
N SER A 64 -19.64 -3.76 18.01
CA SER A 64 -20.45 -4.98 17.90
C SER A 64 -21.66 -4.82 16.96
N LEU A 65 -21.48 -4.11 15.84
CA LEU A 65 -22.53 -3.80 14.85
C LEU A 65 -22.70 -4.90 13.79
N TYR A 66 -22.26 -6.12 14.07
CA TYR A 66 -22.29 -7.22 13.11
C TYR A 66 -23.71 -7.51 12.62
N ASN A 67 -24.68 -7.55 13.54
CA ASN A 67 -26.10 -7.75 13.22
C ASN A 67 -26.67 -6.66 12.28
N TRP A 68 -26.16 -5.43 12.36
CA TRP A 68 -26.57 -4.36 11.46
C TRP A 68 -25.95 -4.50 10.07
N CYS A 69 -24.67 -4.90 9.99
CA CYS A 69 -23.98 -5.12 8.72
C CYS A 69 -24.53 -6.32 7.95
N MET A 70 -24.90 -7.36 8.69
CA MET A 70 -25.45 -8.60 8.17
C MET A 70 -26.98 -8.64 8.26
N SER A 71 -27.64 -7.49 8.43
CA SER A 71 -29.09 -7.43 8.58
C SER A 71 -29.84 -7.79 7.29
N THR A 72 -29.21 -7.56 6.13
CA THR A 72 -29.76 -7.91 4.82
C THR A 72 -28.67 -8.51 3.95
N TYR A 73 -29.06 -9.39 3.03
CA TYR A 73 -28.13 -10.03 2.10
C TYR A 73 -27.30 -9.01 1.32
N THR A 74 -27.92 -7.93 0.82
CA THR A 74 -27.22 -6.88 0.07
C THR A 74 -26.13 -6.18 0.89
N ARG A 75 -26.40 -5.85 2.17
CA ARG A 75 -25.38 -5.27 3.05
C ARG A 75 -24.29 -6.30 3.35
N GLY A 76 -24.68 -7.55 3.61
CA GLY A 76 -23.74 -8.65 3.79
C GLY A 76 -22.80 -8.79 2.60
N VAL A 77 -23.29 -8.71 1.36
CA VAL A 77 -22.45 -8.78 0.15
C VAL A 77 -21.47 -7.62 0.07
N TYR A 78 -21.91 -6.40 0.39
CA TYR A 78 -21.04 -5.23 0.42
C TYR A 78 -19.89 -5.41 1.42
N PHE A 79 -20.20 -5.74 2.68
CA PHE A 79 -19.18 -5.92 3.72
C PHE A 79 -18.33 -7.19 3.52
N CYS A 80 -18.91 -8.26 3.00
CA CYS A 80 -18.21 -9.54 2.88
C CYS A 80 -17.33 -9.61 1.64
N LYS A 81 -17.81 -9.15 0.48
CA LYS A 81 -17.07 -9.25 -0.78
C LYS A 81 -16.34 -7.96 -1.12
N ILE A 82 -17.06 -6.84 -1.19
CA ILE A 82 -16.49 -5.57 -1.71
C ILE A 82 -15.45 -5.02 -0.73
N VAL A 83 -15.75 -5.06 0.56
CA VAL A 83 -14.81 -4.53 1.56
C VAL A 83 -13.55 -5.40 1.68
N ASN A 84 -13.67 -6.73 1.71
CA ASN A 84 -12.49 -7.59 1.67
C ASN A 84 -11.71 -7.40 0.36
N PHE A 85 -12.37 -7.45 -0.80
CA PHE A 85 -11.69 -7.21 -2.08
C PHE A 85 -10.94 -5.88 -2.11
N GLY A 86 -11.55 -4.80 -1.64
CA GLY A 86 -10.89 -3.50 -1.59
C GLY A 86 -9.65 -3.48 -0.70
N GLN A 87 -9.66 -4.17 0.45
CA GLN A 87 -8.47 -4.31 1.30
C GLN A 87 -7.35 -5.06 0.57
N TYR A 88 -7.66 -6.20 -0.06
CA TYR A 88 -6.67 -7.00 -0.80
C TYR A 88 -6.21 -6.35 -2.11
N LEU A 89 -6.99 -5.42 -2.68
CA LEU A 89 -6.64 -4.64 -3.87
C LEU A 89 -5.68 -3.48 -3.53
N LEU A 90 -6.06 -2.68 -2.53
CA LEU A 90 -5.43 -1.36 -2.32
C LEU A 90 -4.04 -1.48 -1.69
N VAL A 91 -3.79 -2.54 -0.93
CA VAL A 91 -2.48 -2.80 -0.33
C VAL A 91 -1.41 -3.07 -1.40
N PRO A 92 -1.58 -4.02 -2.35
CA PRO A 92 -0.66 -4.17 -3.48
C PRO A 92 -0.54 -2.90 -4.33
N VAL A 93 -1.61 -2.11 -4.54
CA VAL A 93 -1.52 -0.83 -5.25
C VAL A 93 -0.51 0.10 -4.57
N SER A 94 -0.60 0.26 -3.25
CA SER A 94 0.34 1.08 -2.48
C SER A 94 1.77 0.54 -2.57
N VAL A 95 1.98 -0.76 -2.38
CA VAL A 95 3.30 -1.39 -2.40
C VAL A 95 3.97 -1.29 -3.77
N LEU A 96 3.25 -1.61 -4.84
CA LEU A 96 3.78 -1.52 -6.21
C LEU A 96 4.07 -0.06 -6.60
N THR A 97 3.24 0.88 -6.16
CA THR A 97 3.50 2.32 -6.35
C THR A 97 4.79 2.75 -5.65
N LEU A 98 5.00 2.33 -4.39
CA LEU A 98 6.23 2.58 -3.64
C LEU A 98 7.46 1.98 -4.32
N ALA A 99 7.36 0.75 -4.84
CA ALA A 99 8.42 0.10 -5.58
C ALA A 99 8.78 0.88 -6.87
N CYS A 100 7.78 1.40 -7.58
CA CYS A 100 7.99 2.26 -8.74
C CYS A 100 8.68 3.58 -8.39
N ILE A 101 8.30 4.21 -7.27
CA ILE A 101 8.98 5.41 -6.76
C ILE A 101 10.43 5.09 -6.40
N ALA A 102 10.68 3.94 -5.74
CA ALA A 102 12.03 3.49 -5.39
C ALA A 102 12.89 3.30 -6.65
N ALA A 103 12.34 2.65 -7.69
CA ALA A 103 13.00 2.43 -8.96
C ALA A 103 13.32 3.76 -9.68
N ASP A 104 12.36 4.69 -9.75
CA ASP A 104 12.60 6.02 -10.32
C ASP A 104 13.76 6.74 -9.62
N ARG A 105 13.78 6.69 -8.28
CA ARG A 105 14.86 7.29 -7.48
C ARG A 105 16.19 6.58 -7.68
N PHE A 106 16.18 5.26 -7.78
CA PHE A 106 17.35 4.46 -8.07
C PHE A 106 17.98 4.89 -9.41
N PHE A 107 17.22 4.89 -10.50
CA PHE A 107 17.75 5.25 -11.81
C PHE A 107 18.23 6.71 -11.85
N ALA A 108 17.47 7.65 -11.29
CA ALA A 108 17.86 9.06 -11.26
C ALA A 108 19.16 9.34 -10.47
N ILE A 109 19.50 8.54 -9.46
CA ILE A 109 20.70 8.74 -8.63
C ILE A 109 21.87 7.88 -9.11
N VAL A 110 21.62 6.62 -9.44
CA VAL A 110 22.65 5.63 -9.74
C VAL A 110 23.06 5.68 -11.20
N VAL A 111 22.12 5.96 -12.11
CA VAL A 111 22.33 5.99 -13.57
C VAL A 111 21.77 7.30 -14.14
N PRO A 112 22.42 8.46 -13.86
CA PRO A 112 21.84 9.79 -14.08
C PRO A 112 21.48 10.12 -15.55
N LEU A 113 21.99 9.36 -16.52
CA LEU A 113 21.67 9.52 -17.95
C LEU A 113 20.47 8.68 -18.41
N LYS A 114 19.94 7.78 -17.57
CA LYS A 114 18.82 6.90 -17.91
C LYS A 114 17.55 7.37 -17.20
N ARG A 115 16.69 8.09 -17.93
CA ARG A 115 15.35 8.46 -17.45
C ARG A 115 14.36 7.34 -17.76
N VAL A 116 14.06 6.51 -16.77
CA VAL A 116 13.14 5.37 -16.92
C VAL A 116 11.68 5.81 -16.82
N LEU A 117 11.35 6.67 -15.85
CA LEU A 117 9.98 7.12 -15.64
C LEU A 117 9.67 8.38 -16.48
N THR A 118 9.07 8.15 -17.64
CA THR A 118 8.56 9.21 -18.53
C THR A 118 7.04 9.33 -18.42
N LYS A 119 6.44 10.39 -19.00
CA LYS A 119 4.98 10.54 -19.03
C LYS A 119 4.30 9.37 -19.73
N ARG A 120 4.86 8.88 -20.85
CA ARG A 120 4.33 7.73 -21.59
C ARG A 120 4.37 6.47 -20.74
N VAL A 121 5.47 6.23 -20.02
CA VAL A 121 5.58 5.09 -19.10
C VAL A 121 4.55 5.20 -17.99
N PHE A 122 4.41 6.38 -17.38
CA PHE A 122 3.42 6.62 -16.31
C PHE A 122 1.98 6.32 -16.73
N TYR A 123 1.58 6.73 -17.93
CA TYR A 123 0.22 6.50 -18.45
C TYR A 123 -0.16 5.01 -18.52
N TRP A 124 0.81 4.12 -18.75
CA TRP A 124 0.59 2.68 -18.75
C TRP A 124 0.86 2.05 -17.39
N LEU A 125 1.85 2.58 -16.65
CA LEU A 125 2.30 2.06 -15.37
C LEU A 125 1.19 2.11 -14.31
N VAL A 126 0.50 3.24 -14.17
CA VAL A 126 -0.52 3.39 -13.11
C VAL A 126 -1.69 2.42 -13.35
N PRO A 127 -2.37 2.40 -14.52
CA PRO A 127 -3.40 1.40 -14.77
C PRO A 127 -2.89 -0.04 -14.62
N GLY A 128 -1.66 -0.33 -15.04
CA GLY A 128 -1.03 -1.63 -14.86
C GLY A 128 -0.91 -2.04 -13.39
N ILE A 129 -0.53 -1.13 -12.50
CA ILE A 129 -0.50 -1.36 -11.04
C ILE A 129 -1.88 -1.76 -10.53
N TRP A 130 -2.92 -1.02 -10.93
CA TRP A 130 -4.30 -1.30 -10.52
C TRP A 130 -4.80 -2.65 -11.04
N VAL A 131 -4.54 -2.97 -12.31
CA VAL A 131 -4.95 -4.23 -12.93
C VAL A 131 -4.24 -5.43 -12.28
N VAL A 132 -2.92 -5.35 -12.09
CA VAL A 132 -2.15 -6.41 -11.42
C VAL A 132 -2.65 -6.62 -10.00
N SER A 133 -2.88 -5.53 -9.26
CA SER A 133 -3.38 -5.60 -7.88
C SER A 133 -4.80 -6.17 -7.82
N ALA A 134 -5.68 -5.81 -8.78
CA ALA A 134 -7.01 -6.38 -8.89
C ALA A 134 -6.97 -7.87 -9.24
N GLY A 135 -6.04 -8.29 -10.10
CA GLY A 135 -5.82 -9.70 -10.40
C GLY A 135 -5.36 -10.49 -9.17
N LEU A 136 -4.46 -9.93 -8.36
CA LEU A 136 -4.05 -10.52 -7.09
C LEU A 136 -5.21 -10.61 -6.10
N ALA A 137 -6.07 -9.61 -6.03
CA ALA A 137 -7.21 -9.57 -5.12
C ALA A 137 -8.45 -10.35 -5.62
N ALA A 138 -8.55 -10.65 -6.91
CA ALA A 138 -9.74 -11.25 -7.51
C ALA A 138 -10.20 -12.56 -6.85
N PRO A 139 -9.31 -13.48 -6.42
CA PRO A 139 -9.73 -14.72 -5.74
C PRO A 139 -10.55 -14.48 -4.46
N VAL A 140 -10.37 -13.34 -3.78
CA VAL A 140 -11.15 -12.92 -2.60
C VAL A 140 -12.64 -12.80 -2.92
N LEU A 141 -12.99 -12.35 -4.14
CA LEU A 141 -14.38 -12.22 -4.57
C LEU A 141 -15.09 -13.57 -4.68
N TYR A 142 -14.32 -14.63 -4.95
CA TYR A 142 -14.82 -16.01 -4.94
C TYR A 142 -14.85 -16.57 -3.53
N ALA A 143 -13.76 -16.40 -2.77
CA ALA A 143 -13.55 -17.01 -1.47
C ALA A 143 -14.50 -16.47 -0.39
N TYR A 144 -14.69 -15.15 -0.28
CA TYR A 144 -15.58 -14.60 0.74
C TYR A 144 -17.04 -14.70 0.32
N ARG A 145 -17.86 -15.36 1.14
CA ARG A 145 -19.28 -15.64 0.86
C ARG A 145 -20.15 -15.24 2.04
N VAL A 146 -21.36 -14.77 1.70
CA VAL A 146 -22.41 -14.56 2.68
C VAL A 146 -23.16 -15.88 2.84
N VAL A 147 -23.12 -16.43 4.04
CA VAL A 147 -23.75 -17.72 4.38
C VAL A 147 -24.75 -17.52 5.50
N GLU A 148 -25.79 -18.35 5.55
CA GLU A 148 -26.78 -18.33 6.62
C GLU A 148 -26.49 -19.48 7.59
N TRP A 149 -26.29 -19.16 8.86
CA TRP A 149 -26.10 -20.15 9.92
C TRP A 149 -26.99 -19.80 11.10
N GLY A 150 -27.91 -20.71 11.44
CA GLY A 150 -28.76 -20.56 12.61
C GLY A 150 -29.72 -19.37 12.54
N GLY A 151 -30.18 -19.04 11.32
CA GLY A 151 -31.06 -17.89 11.06
C GLY A 151 -30.34 -16.54 11.02
N HIS A 152 -29.00 -16.53 11.06
CA HIS A 152 -28.18 -15.31 10.98
C HIS A 152 -27.27 -15.34 9.76
N LEU A 153 -27.17 -14.20 9.06
CA LEU A 153 -26.23 -14.03 7.96
C LEU A 153 -24.82 -13.79 8.50
N MET A 154 -23.84 -14.51 7.95
CA MET A 154 -22.44 -14.44 8.32
C MET A 154 -21.55 -14.33 7.07
N CYS A 155 -20.40 -13.68 7.22
CA CYS A 155 -19.37 -13.65 6.18
C CYS A 155 -18.34 -14.74 6.49
N SER A 156 -18.19 -15.69 5.58
CA SER A 156 -17.28 -16.83 5.72
C SER A 156 -16.29 -16.86 4.56
N GLU A 157 -15.05 -17.25 4.84
CA GLU A 157 -14.03 -17.49 3.81
C GLU A 157 -14.07 -18.96 3.40
N GLU A 158 -14.58 -19.23 2.20
CA GLU A 158 -14.83 -20.58 1.69
C GLU A 158 -14.17 -20.77 0.33
N TRP A 159 -13.06 -21.50 0.31
CA TRP A 159 -12.30 -21.81 -0.90
C TRP A 159 -12.77 -23.06 -1.64
N GLY A 160 -13.80 -23.75 -1.14
CA GLY A 160 -14.33 -25.00 -1.70
C GLY A 160 -14.76 -25.96 -0.58
N GLU A 161 -14.95 -27.24 -0.93
CA GLU A 161 -15.34 -28.28 0.01
C GLU A 161 -14.14 -29.13 0.47
N GLY A 162 -14.17 -29.58 1.72
CA GLY A 162 -13.20 -30.53 2.29
C GLY A 162 -11.76 -29.99 2.42
N GLY A 163 -10.78 -30.89 2.47
CA GLY A 163 -9.36 -30.55 2.66
C GLY A 163 -8.75 -29.66 1.56
N ILE A 164 -9.39 -29.58 0.38
CA ILE A 164 -8.99 -28.73 -0.74
C ILE A 164 -9.11 -27.24 -0.37
N ALA A 165 -10.13 -26.87 0.43
CA ALA A 165 -10.38 -25.49 0.82
C ALA A 165 -9.24 -24.90 1.68
N GLN A 166 -8.78 -25.65 2.70
CA GLN A 166 -7.70 -25.18 3.58
C GLN A 166 -6.38 -25.06 2.83
N HIS A 167 -6.10 -25.99 1.91
CA HIS A 167 -4.90 -25.93 1.07
C HIS A 167 -4.94 -24.73 0.12
N ALA A 168 -6.09 -24.47 -0.53
CA ALA A 168 -6.26 -23.33 -1.42
C ALA A 168 -6.10 -21.99 -0.70
N SER A 169 -6.74 -21.80 0.47
CA SER A 169 -6.57 -20.60 1.31
C SER A 169 -5.10 -20.39 1.66
N ARG A 170 -4.42 -21.43 2.19
CA ARG A 170 -3.02 -21.32 2.60
C ARG A 170 -2.08 -21.01 1.45
N ILE A 171 -2.28 -21.64 0.28
CA ILE A 171 -1.50 -21.38 -0.92
C ILE A 171 -1.70 -19.94 -1.39
N TYR A 172 -2.95 -19.47 -1.42
CA TYR A 172 -3.28 -18.11 -1.82
C TYR A 172 -2.67 -17.07 -0.88
N THR A 173 -2.86 -17.21 0.42
CA THR A 173 -2.30 -16.31 1.44
C THR A 173 -0.77 -16.29 1.39
N SER A 174 -0.14 -17.46 1.21
CA SER A 174 1.33 -17.56 1.06
C SER A 174 1.81 -16.89 -0.24
N MET A 175 1.10 -17.08 -1.35
CA MET A 175 1.42 -16.46 -2.63
C MET A 175 1.30 -14.95 -2.56
N LEU A 176 0.23 -14.43 -1.96
CA LEU A 176 0.07 -13.00 -1.72
C LEU A 176 1.18 -12.45 -0.83
N PHE A 177 1.51 -13.14 0.27
CA PHE A 177 2.60 -12.72 1.14
C PHE A 177 3.93 -12.65 0.40
N VAL A 178 4.25 -13.61 -0.47
CA VAL A 178 5.50 -13.57 -1.23
C VAL A 178 5.46 -12.48 -2.30
N VAL A 179 4.41 -12.44 -3.12
CA VAL A 179 4.34 -11.62 -4.34
C VAL A 179 3.99 -10.16 -4.03
N ALA A 180 3.03 -9.91 -3.15
CA ALA A 180 2.60 -8.56 -2.80
C ALA A 180 3.39 -7.95 -1.64
N TYR A 181 4.16 -8.76 -0.89
CA TYR A 181 4.94 -8.29 0.25
C TYR A 181 6.44 -8.63 0.13
N CYS A 182 6.89 -9.88 0.24
CA CYS A 182 8.34 -10.16 0.30
C CYS A 182 9.14 -9.64 -0.91
N VAL A 183 8.65 -9.91 -2.14
CA VAL A 183 9.38 -9.56 -3.37
C VAL A 183 9.51 -8.04 -3.56
N PRO A 184 8.42 -7.23 -3.53
CA PRO A 184 8.53 -5.78 -3.63
C PRO A 184 9.43 -5.19 -2.53
N PHE A 185 9.37 -5.73 -1.31
CA PHE A 185 10.14 -5.24 -0.18
C PHE A 185 11.64 -5.52 -0.35
N ALA A 186 12.02 -6.73 -0.79
CA ALA A 186 13.41 -7.06 -1.08
C ALA A 186 13.98 -6.18 -2.20
N VAL A 187 13.20 -5.95 -3.26
CA VAL A 187 13.59 -5.07 -4.38
C VAL A 187 13.79 -3.63 -3.88
N MET A 188 12.86 -3.08 -3.10
CA MET A 188 13.01 -1.75 -2.53
C MET A 188 14.24 -1.65 -1.61
N ALA A 189 14.45 -2.63 -0.72
CA ALA A 189 15.56 -2.64 0.23
C ALA A 189 16.93 -2.67 -0.48
N THR A 190 17.07 -3.50 -1.52
CA THR A 190 18.28 -3.54 -2.35
C THR A 190 18.53 -2.22 -3.07
N MET A 191 17.49 -1.65 -3.70
CA MET A 191 17.59 -0.35 -4.37
C MET A 191 18.02 0.77 -3.40
N TYR A 192 17.41 0.86 -2.22
CA TYR A 192 17.77 1.87 -1.22
C TYR A 192 19.17 1.68 -0.65
N THR A 193 19.60 0.44 -0.41
CA THR A 193 20.97 0.15 0.03
C THR A 193 22.00 0.65 -0.99
N VAL A 194 21.78 0.40 -2.28
CA VAL A 194 22.67 0.88 -3.34
C VAL A 194 22.66 2.40 -3.44
N ILE A 195 21.48 3.03 -3.35
CA ILE A 195 21.36 4.50 -3.34
C ILE A 195 22.16 5.09 -2.15
N CYS A 196 21.98 4.55 -0.94
CA CYS A 196 22.70 4.98 0.26
C CYS A 196 24.22 4.88 0.08
N ARG A 197 24.72 3.71 -0.37
CA ARG A 197 26.15 3.49 -0.63
C ARG A 197 26.68 4.51 -1.63
N LYS A 198 25.99 4.74 -2.75
CA LYS A 198 26.45 5.68 -3.80
C LYS A 198 26.41 7.14 -3.34
N LEU A 199 25.45 7.52 -2.50
CA LEU A 199 25.38 8.86 -1.91
C LEU A 199 26.42 9.08 -0.80
N TRP A 200 26.83 8.04 -0.07
CA TRP A 200 27.89 8.12 0.95
C TRP A 200 29.30 8.04 0.36
N LEU A 201 29.50 7.28 -0.71
CA LEU A 201 30.80 7.12 -1.36
C LEU A 201 31.16 8.27 -2.33
N ARG A 202 30.22 9.16 -2.67
CA ARG A 202 30.54 10.38 -3.45
C ARG A 202 31.37 11.36 -2.60
N LYS A 203 32.70 11.26 -2.69
CA LYS A 203 33.61 12.38 -2.33
C LYS A 203 33.33 13.55 -3.27
N VAL A 204 32.98 14.71 -2.71
CA VAL A 204 32.70 15.92 -3.49
C VAL A 204 34.02 16.68 -3.67
N PRO A 205 34.55 16.86 -4.89
CA PRO A 205 35.73 17.69 -5.12
C PRO A 205 35.38 19.14 -4.82
N GLY A 206 36.21 19.82 -4.03
CA GLY A 206 35.94 21.17 -3.51
C GLY A 206 35.87 22.25 -4.61
N SER A 207 34.67 22.82 -4.81
CA SER A 207 34.46 24.14 -5.44
C SER A 207 33.08 24.68 -5.04
N GLN A 208 32.69 25.91 -5.35
CA GLN A 208 31.37 26.43 -4.96
C GLN A 208 30.18 25.59 -5.54
N SER A 209 30.42 24.82 -6.60
CA SER A 209 29.51 23.80 -7.12
C SER A 209 29.31 22.63 -6.14
N ALA A 210 30.31 22.31 -5.31
CA ALA A 210 30.27 21.33 -4.23
C ALA A 210 29.26 21.69 -3.13
N LYS A 211 29.05 22.97 -2.80
CA LYS A 211 28.04 23.39 -1.80
C LYS A 211 26.61 23.20 -2.32
N LYS A 212 26.33 23.50 -3.60
CA LYS A 212 25.03 23.22 -4.24
C LYS A 212 24.79 21.72 -4.41
N SER A 213 25.83 20.97 -4.79
CA SER A 213 25.81 19.50 -4.88
C SER A 213 25.62 18.84 -3.51
N SER A 214 26.26 19.35 -2.46
CA SER A 214 26.11 18.89 -1.08
C SER A 214 24.67 19.04 -0.57
N LYS A 215 24.04 20.21 -0.75
CA LYS A 215 22.62 20.41 -0.39
C LYS A 215 21.66 19.49 -1.18
N ALA A 216 21.96 19.21 -2.45
CA ALA A 216 21.18 18.27 -3.26
C ALA A 216 21.40 16.79 -2.85
N VAL A 217 22.60 16.44 -2.38
CA VAL A 217 22.91 15.11 -1.81
C VAL A 217 22.23 14.95 -0.45
N GLU A 218 22.21 16.00 0.37
CA GLU A 218 21.57 16.00 1.68
C GLU A 218 20.04 15.90 1.58
N SER A 219 19.42 16.59 0.62
CA SER A 219 17.99 16.43 0.34
C SER A 219 17.66 15.02 -0.17
N ARG A 220 18.52 14.42 -1.00
CA ARG A 220 18.37 13.01 -1.42
C ARG A 220 18.50 12.04 -0.24
N LYS A 221 19.44 12.26 0.68
CA LYS A 221 19.55 11.45 1.92
C LYS A 221 18.30 11.55 2.78
N LYS A 222 17.69 12.74 2.92
CA LYS A 222 16.43 12.92 3.65
C LYS A 222 15.28 12.14 3.00
N VAL A 223 15.17 12.17 1.68
CA VAL A 223 14.17 11.38 0.93
C VAL A 223 14.40 9.88 1.12
N VAL A 224 15.65 9.40 1.05
CA VAL A 224 15.95 7.98 1.25
C VAL A 224 15.70 7.55 2.70
N LYS A 225 16.07 8.37 3.69
CA LYS A 225 15.76 8.11 5.10
C LYS A 225 14.25 8.06 5.33
N MET A 226 13.49 8.99 4.75
CA MET A 226 12.02 8.96 4.78
C MET A 226 11.46 7.66 4.19
N LEU A 227 11.99 7.21 3.05
CA LEU A 227 11.54 5.98 2.39
C LEU A 227 11.90 4.72 3.19
N ILE A 228 13.06 4.67 3.84
CA ILE A 228 13.43 3.62 4.79
C ILE A 228 12.51 3.63 6.01
N THR A 229 12.18 4.80 6.55
CA THR A 229 11.24 4.92 7.66
C THR A 229 9.86 4.41 7.25
N VAL A 230 9.35 4.81 6.08
CA VAL A 230 8.07 4.31 5.54
C VAL A 230 8.13 2.79 5.38
N PHE A 231 9.23 2.23 4.89
CA PHE A 231 9.46 0.79 4.76
C PHE A 231 9.41 0.06 6.11
N VAL A 232 10.16 0.51 7.11
CA VAL A 232 10.22 -0.14 8.44
C VAL A 232 8.86 -0.06 9.13
N VAL A 233 8.20 1.11 9.06
CA VAL A 233 6.87 1.30 9.66
C VAL A 233 5.85 0.39 8.97
N PHE A 234 5.85 0.32 7.64
CA PHE A 234 4.94 -0.56 6.92
C PHE A 234 5.17 -2.03 7.28
N VAL A 235 6.43 -2.48 7.35
CA VAL A 235 6.75 -3.86 7.78
C VAL A 235 6.24 -4.11 9.19
N ALA A 236 6.58 -3.25 10.14
CA ALA A 236 6.19 -3.41 11.55
C ALA A 236 4.66 -3.40 11.74
N CYS A 237 3.93 -2.60 10.96
CA CYS A 237 2.48 -2.52 11.03
C CYS A 237 1.78 -3.71 10.36
N TRP A 238 2.31 -4.23 9.26
CA TRP A 238 1.65 -5.29 8.47
C TRP A 238 2.10 -6.70 8.84
N LEU A 239 3.33 -6.88 9.32
CA LEU A 239 3.87 -8.21 9.66
C LEU A 239 2.99 -8.95 10.69
N PRO A 240 2.48 -8.33 11.77
CA PRO A 240 1.61 -9.03 12.72
C PRO A 240 0.35 -9.59 12.06
N VAL A 241 -0.30 -8.80 11.19
CA VAL A 241 -1.51 -9.20 10.47
C VAL A 241 -1.21 -10.35 9.51
N GLN A 242 -0.09 -10.30 8.79
CA GLN A 242 0.30 -11.36 7.85
C GLN A 242 0.70 -12.65 8.56
N VAL A 243 1.39 -12.55 9.70
CA VAL A 243 1.74 -13.72 10.52
C VAL A 243 0.49 -14.36 11.11
N LEU A 244 -0.46 -13.56 11.61
CA LEU A 244 -1.75 -14.07 12.09
C LEU A 244 -2.59 -14.72 10.97
N ALA A 245 -2.50 -14.22 9.73
CA ALA A 245 -3.18 -14.82 8.58
C ALA A 245 -2.53 -16.14 8.10
N LEU A 246 -1.25 -16.37 8.43
CA LEU A 246 -0.50 -17.58 8.05
C LEU A 246 -0.54 -18.69 9.12
N MET A 247 -0.88 -18.34 10.37
CA MET A 247 -1.06 -19.25 11.51
C MET A 247 -2.45 -19.86 11.50
#